data_AF-V4WGI2-F1
#
_entry.id   AF-V4WGI2-F1
#
_cell.length_a   1.000
_cell.length_b   1.000
_cell.length_c   1.000
_cell.angle_alpha   90.00
_cell.angle_beta   90.00
_cell.angle_gamma   90.00
#
_symmetry.space_group_name_H-M   'P 1'
#
loop_
_entity.id
_entity.type
_entity.pdbx_description
1 polymer ?
#
loop_
_entity_poly.entity_id
_entity_poly.type
_entity_poly.pdbx_seq_one_letter_code
_entity_poly.pdbx_strand_id
1 'polypeptide(L)'
;MSLLCLHSVFSSPATILHSHSLVQTRPNTPRFVVLSTHSNAKILKTNRKSRYGQTLSLYDDDSEEEGEDDDDDDEGKEDDWLAEDDDFAEIEEYDVNGSKYRSQMGVNKSKSKGSRRSPVKGCGVGSFRSGRSLQVAQEQLDIRNRRNTIKNSFDDTYYNSKDVNQRGKVRTRNATENRYQRLSEEIELDEKWLPLLDYLSTFGLKESHFIQMYERHMPSLQINVCSARERLEYLLSVGVKQRDVRRILLRQPQILEYTVENNLESHVAFLISLGIPNSKIGQIIAATPSLFSYSVENSLKPTVRYLVEEVGINEKSLGKVVQLSPQVLVQRIDISWNTRCIFLSKELGAPRDDVVKMVTKHPQLLHYSIDDGLLPRINFLRSIGMRNSDILKVLRSLTQVLSLSLEDNLKPKYTYLINELHNEVQSLTKYPMYLSLSLDQRIRPRHRFLVSLKKAPKGPFPLSLFIPTDECFCQKWAGTTVDKYLAFRQKLLLKDFAKKHERRG
;
A
#
# COMPACT_ATOMS: atom_id res chain seq x y z
N MET A 1 -12.68 0.32 -72.36
CA MET A 1 -11.27 0.06 -72.70
C MET A 1 -10.53 -0.01 -71.38
N SER A 2 -10.05 -1.16 -70.87
CA SER A 2 -8.99 -2.07 -71.36
C SER A 2 -7.91 -2.04 -70.25
N LEU A 3 -7.75 -3.08 -69.42
CA LEU A 3 -6.95 -4.31 -69.65
C LEU A 3 -5.42 -3.99 -69.70
N LEU A 4 -4.47 -4.65 -69.01
CA LEU A 4 -4.38 -5.83 -68.10
C LEU A 4 -3.10 -5.66 -67.21
N CYS A 5 -2.93 -6.24 -65.99
CA CYS A 5 -2.40 -7.58 -65.63
C CYS A 5 -1.05 -7.99 -66.31
N LEU A 6 -0.15 -8.81 -65.74
CA LEU A 6 0.02 -9.50 -64.44
C LEU A 6 1.43 -10.16 -64.37
N HIS A 7 1.85 -10.69 -63.20
CA HIS A 7 2.94 -11.70 -63.03
C HIS A 7 4.38 -11.26 -63.49
N SER A 8 5.51 -11.94 -63.24
CA SER A 8 6.05 -12.86 -62.20
C SER A 8 7.61 -12.88 -62.36
N VAL A 9 8.51 -13.68 -61.73
CA VAL A 9 8.44 -14.89 -60.88
C VAL A 9 9.70 -15.00 -59.94
N PHE A 10 9.97 -16.19 -59.40
CA PHE A 10 11.13 -16.64 -58.61
C PHE A 10 12.54 -16.32 -59.20
N SER A 11 13.57 -16.14 -58.36
CA SER A 11 14.50 -17.24 -58.01
C SER A 11 15.64 -16.84 -57.04
N SER A 12 16.06 -17.78 -56.19
CA SER A 12 17.37 -17.80 -55.49
C SER A 12 18.14 -19.02 -56.00
N PRO A 13 19.49 -19.04 -55.94
CA PRO A 13 20.09 -19.90 -54.89
C PRO A 13 21.48 -19.51 -54.35
N ALA A 14 21.78 -20.10 -53.20
CA ALA A 14 23.07 -20.71 -52.79
C ALA A 14 24.41 -19.91 -52.82
N THR A 15 24.91 -19.65 -51.60
CA THR A 15 26.10 -20.32 -51.01
C THR A 15 27.46 -20.27 -51.72
N ILE A 16 28.49 -19.79 -51.00
CA ILE A 16 29.66 -20.58 -50.54
C ILE A 16 30.43 -19.80 -49.44
N LEU A 17 31.05 -20.54 -48.51
CA LEU A 17 31.88 -19.98 -47.44
C LEU A 17 33.33 -19.76 -47.90
N HIS A 18 34.05 -18.80 -47.31
CA HIS A 18 35.17 -19.16 -46.45
C HIS A 18 35.65 -18.04 -45.51
N SER A 19 36.31 -18.48 -44.44
CA SER A 19 36.99 -17.71 -43.40
C SER A 19 38.24 -16.96 -43.89
N HIS A 20 38.57 -15.82 -43.27
CA HIS A 20 39.69 -15.74 -42.31
C HIS A 20 39.69 -14.39 -41.55
N SER A 21 40.40 -14.37 -40.41
CA SER A 21 40.56 -13.21 -39.51
C SER A 21 41.87 -12.46 -39.81
N LEU A 22 41.89 -11.13 -39.62
CA LEU A 22 42.86 -10.41 -38.77
C LEU A 22 42.69 -8.85 -38.81
N VAL A 23 42.27 -8.29 -37.66
CA VAL A 23 42.90 -7.17 -36.91
C VAL A 23 43.32 -5.84 -37.63
N GLN A 24 42.86 -4.71 -37.06
CA GLN A 24 43.36 -3.31 -37.17
C GLN A 24 43.24 -2.58 -38.54
N THR A 25 43.04 -1.25 -38.66
CA THR A 25 42.74 -0.14 -37.71
C THR A 25 41.62 0.78 -38.29
N ARG A 26 41.05 1.70 -37.49
CA ARG A 26 40.24 2.84 -37.99
C ARG A 26 40.70 4.17 -37.34
N PRO A 27 40.62 5.32 -38.06
CA PRO A 27 41.13 6.61 -37.59
C PRO A 27 40.14 7.42 -36.74
N ASN A 28 40.66 8.48 -36.10
CA ASN A 28 39.93 9.36 -35.18
C ASN A 28 38.87 10.26 -35.84
N THR A 29 37.77 10.50 -35.11
CA THR A 29 36.95 11.71 -35.20
C THR A 29 36.55 12.17 -33.79
N PRO A 30 36.66 13.45 -33.41
CA PRO A 30 36.43 13.91 -32.05
C PRO A 30 34.93 14.07 -31.71
N ARG A 31 34.57 13.81 -30.45
CA ARG A 31 33.28 14.24 -29.87
C ARG A 31 33.51 15.38 -28.88
N PHE A 32 32.77 16.47 -29.05
CA PHE A 32 32.64 17.49 -28.01
C PHE A 32 31.83 16.92 -26.83
N VAL A 33 32.25 17.24 -25.61
CA VAL A 33 31.48 17.06 -24.38
C VAL A 33 31.50 18.39 -23.63
N VAL A 34 30.33 18.91 -23.27
CA VAL A 34 30.20 20.13 -22.48
C VAL A 34 30.36 19.79 -21.01
N LEU A 35 31.30 20.47 -20.34
CA LEU A 35 31.52 20.33 -18.89
C LEU A 35 30.47 21.15 -18.13
N SER A 36 29.86 20.54 -17.10
CA SER A 36 29.13 21.26 -16.07
C SER A 36 30.02 21.40 -14.83
N THR A 37 30.05 22.58 -14.21
CA THR A 37 30.98 22.93 -13.13
C THR A 37 30.40 22.75 -11.73
N HIS A 38 31.27 22.82 -10.72
CA HIS A 38 30.97 22.92 -9.27
C HIS A 38 30.85 21.61 -8.45
N SER A 39 31.74 20.65 -8.69
CA SER A 39 32.22 19.75 -7.62
C SER A 39 33.38 20.42 -6.88
N ASN A 40 33.18 20.92 -5.65
CA ASN A 40 34.22 21.62 -4.89
C ASN A 40 34.80 20.71 -3.80
N ALA A 41 35.94 20.08 -4.06
CA ALA A 41 36.54 19.09 -3.17
C ALA A 41 37.36 19.74 -2.03
N LYS A 42 37.25 19.19 -0.80
CA LYS A 42 38.29 19.34 0.23
C LYS A 42 38.22 18.27 1.32
N ILE A 43 39.35 17.55 1.46
CA ILE A 43 39.83 16.87 2.68
C ILE A 43 38.99 15.65 3.15
N LEU A 44 39.27 14.50 2.54
CA LEU A 44 39.17 13.21 3.22
C LEU A 44 40.26 13.14 4.30
N LYS A 45 39.92 12.74 5.53
CA LYS A 45 40.90 12.34 6.56
C LYS A 45 40.99 10.82 6.64
N THR A 46 41.98 10.25 5.95
CA THR A 46 42.28 8.82 6.03
C THR A 46 42.94 8.48 7.38
N ASN A 47 42.17 7.90 8.32
CA ASN A 47 42.72 7.28 9.53
C ASN A 47 41.75 6.25 10.16
N ARG A 48 41.60 5.09 9.51
CA ARG A 48 41.29 3.83 10.19
C ARG A 48 42.40 2.85 9.84
N LYS A 49 43.09 2.31 10.86
CA LYS A 49 44.05 1.20 10.72
C LYS A 49 43.43 -0.04 11.38
N SER A 50 43.44 -1.18 10.69
CA SER A 50 43.15 -2.47 11.31
C SER A 50 44.21 -2.81 12.37
N ARG A 51 43.82 -3.55 13.43
CA ARG A 51 44.71 -3.96 14.52
C ARG A 51 45.92 -4.81 14.06
N TYR A 52 45.87 -5.42 12.87
CA TYR A 52 46.96 -6.25 12.32
C TYR A 52 47.53 -5.80 10.96
N GLY A 53 47.34 -4.52 10.59
CA GLY A 53 48.37 -3.79 9.84
C GLY A 53 48.71 -4.15 8.39
N GLN A 54 47.92 -4.97 7.67
CA GLN A 54 48.09 -5.21 6.23
C GLN A 54 46.93 -4.67 5.36
N THR A 55 47.22 -4.46 4.08
CA THR A 55 46.30 -3.94 3.06
C THR A 55 45.79 -5.09 2.20
N LEU A 56 44.48 -5.17 1.95
CA LEU A 56 43.85 -6.25 1.19
C LEU A 56 43.11 -5.74 -0.06
N SER A 57 42.93 -6.65 -1.01
CA SER A 57 42.41 -6.42 -2.36
C SER A 57 40.88 -6.53 -2.44
N LEU A 58 40.31 -6.14 -3.58
CA LEU A 58 39.03 -6.68 -4.04
C LEU A 58 39.24 -8.09 -4.59
N TYR A 59 38.18 -8.91 -4.54
CA TYR A 59 38.07 -10.30 -4.99
C TYR A 59 38.87 -11.33 -4.17
N ASP A 60 38.19 -12.06 -3.29
CA ASP A 60 37.90 -13.50 -3.46
C ASP A 60 36.77 -13.90 -2.47
N ASP A 61 36.40 -15.19 -2.41
CA ASP A 61 35.06 -15.67 -2.03
C ASP A 61 35.05 -16.72 -0.88
N ASP A 62 33.86 -16.91 -0.31
CA ASP A 62 33.37 -18.05 0.49
C ASP A 62 33.88 -18.39 1.92
N SER A 63 32.97 -19.05 2.67
CA SER A 63 33.11 -19.86 3.91
C SER A 63 33.35 -19.23 5.31
N GLU A 64 32.24 -19.16 6.06
CA GLU A 64 32.02 -19.63 7.46
C GLU A 64 33.00 -19.30 8.61
N GLU A 65 32.54 -18.51 9.59
CA GLU A 65 32.71 -18.81 11.04
C GLU A 65 31.51 -18.25 11.85
N GLU A 66 31.23 -18.81 13.04
CA GLU A 66 29.95 -18.62 13.77
C GLU A 66 29.99 -17.55 14.89
N GLY A 67 28.83 -16.98 15.21
CA GLY A 67 28.50 -16.42 16.54
C GLY A 67 28.65 -14.90 16.74
N GLU A 68 27.53 -14.21 16.98
CA GLU A 68 27.00 -13.93 18.32
C GLU A 68 25.53 -13.46 18.21
N ASP A 69 24.67 -13.85 19.15
CA ASP A 69 23.22 -13.61 19.09
C ASP A 69 22.83 -12.21 19.63
N ASP A 70 22.40 -11.30 18.76
CA ASP A 70 21.67 -10.07 19.12
C ASP A 70 20.21 -10.19 18.65
N ASP A 71 19.29 -10.50 19.57
CA ASP A 71 17.84 -10.64 19.37
C ASP A 71 17.14 -9.28 19.09
N ASP A 72 17.48 -8.58 18.00
CA ASP A 72 16.72 -7.42 17.53
C ASP A 72 15.60 -7.86 16.57
N ASP A 73 14.46 -8.20 17.18
CA ASP A 73 13.19 -8.68 16.61
C ASP A 73 12.45 -7.62 15.74
N ASP A 74 13.18 -6.82 14.95
CA ASP A 74 12.59 -5.98 13.89
C ASP A 74 12.36 -6.86 12.65
N GLU A 75 11.24 -7.60 12.67
CA GLU A 75 10.70 -8.25 11.47
C GLU A 75 10.67 -7.22 10.35
N GLY A 76 11.64 -7.33 9.44
CA GLY A 76 11.69 -6.61 8.17
C GLY A 76 10.56 -7.07 7.25
N LYS A 77 9.32 -6.83 7.67
CA LYS A 77 8.13 -6.96 6.82
C LYS A 77 8.36 -6.09 5.61
N GLU A 78 8.66 -6.75 4.48
CA GLU A 78 8.44 -6.20 3.16
C GLU A 78 7.07 -5.51 3.15
N ASP A 79 6.94 -4.42 2.40
CA ASP A 79 5.80 -3.50 2.45
C ASP A 79 4.51 -4.16 1.86
N ASP A 80 4.00 -5.19 2.55
CA ASP A 80 2.77 -5.91 2.22
C ASP A 80 1.56 -5.11 2.73
N TRP A 81 1.24 -4.07 1.96
CA TRP A 81 0.11 -3.14 2.16
C TRP A 81 -1.29 -3.80 2.20
N LEU A 82 -1.37 -5.14 2.30
CA LEU A 82 -2.58 -5.95 2.22
C LEU A 82 -2.78 -6.86 3.45
N ALA A 83 -1.86 -6.88 4.41
CA ALA A 83 -1.93 -7.72 5.61
C ALA A 83 -2.18 -6.92 6.90
N GLU A 84 -3.44 -6.88 7.35
CA GLU A 84 -3.89 -7.05 8.77
C GLU A 84 -5.38 -6.68 8.96
N ASP A 85 -5.96 -5.79 8.15
CA ASP A 85 -7.41 -5.47 8.16
C ASP A 85 -8.22 -6.46 7.28
N ASP A 86 -8.71 -7.57 7.86
CA ASP A 86 -9.52 -8.64 7.21
C ASP A 86 -10.97 -8.20 6.83
N ASP A 87 -11.16 -6.89 6.62
CA ASP A 87 -12.43 -6.16 6.47
C ASP A 87 -12.61 -5.55 5.06
N PHE A 88 -11.72 -5.87 4.10
CA PHE A 88 -11.74 -5.36 2.72
C PHE A 88 -12.85 -5.98 1.84
N ALA A 89 -14.02 -6.24 2.42
CA ALA A 89 -15.19 -6.77 1.76
C ALA A 89 -16.39 -5.83 1.93
N GLU A 90 -16.34 -4.66 1.29
CA GLU A 90 -17.57 -4.04 0.77
C GLU A 90 -18.15 -5.01 -0.26
N ILE A 91 -19.04 -5.90 0.19
CA ILE A 91 -19.70 -6.88 -0.67
C ILE A 91 -20.65 -6.10 -1.60
N GLU A 92 -20.23 -5.85 -2.84
CA GLU A 92 -21.16 -5.57 -3.94
C GLU A 92 -22.19 -6.72 -3.94
N GLU A 93 -23.48 -6.40 -3.75
CA GLU A 93 -24.53 -7.42 -3.65
C GLU A 93 -24.63 -8.20 -4.97
N TYR A 94 -24.07 -9.42 -4.98
CA TYR A 94 -24.37 -10.40 -6.00
C TYR A 94 -25.83 -10.81 -5.85
N ASP A 95 -26.72 -10.18 -6.64
CA ASP A 95 -28.13 -10.53 -6.69
C ASP A 95 -28.30 -11.98 -7.16
N VAL A 96 -28.52 -12.85 -6.19
CA VAL A 96 -28.83 -14.27 -6.37
C VAL A 96 -30.12 -14.57 -5.63
N ASN A 97 -31.25 -14.02 -6.11
CA ASN A 97 -32.53 -14.73 -5.95
C ASN A 97 -33.61 -14.41 -7.00
N GLY A 98 -33.42 -14.94 -8.20
CA GLY A 98 -34.49 -15.14 -9.18
C GLY A 98 -35.50 -16.24 -8.79
N SER A 99 -36.05 -16.24 -7.57
CA SER A 99 -37.16 -17.14 -7.20
C SER A 99 -38.12 -16.51 -6.18
N LYS A 100 -39.42 -16.49 -6.52
CA LYS A 100 -40.51 -16.06 -5.62
C LYS A 100 -41.10 -17.28 -4.93
N TYR A 101 -41.06 -17.34 -3.60
CA TYR A 101 -41.99 -18.15 -2.82
C TYR A 101 -42.63 -17.35 -1.69
N ARG A 102 -43.92 -17.62 -1.46
CA ARG A 102 -44.82 -16.87 -0.58
C ARG A 102 -45.59 -17.85 0.29
N SER A 103 -45.45 -17.75 1.61
CA SER A 103 -46.25 -18.46 2.61
C SER A 103 -46.62 -17.49 3.76
N GLN A 104 -47.70 -17.80 4.48
CA GLN A 104 -48.33 -16.91 5.47
C GLN A 104 -48.38 -17.56 6.87
N MET A 105 -48.86 -16.78 7.87
CA MET A 105 -48.95 -17.06 9.32
C MET A 105 -47.63 -16.86 10.10
N GLY A 106 -47.60 -16.34 11.33
CA GLY A 106 -48.64 -15.75 12.22
C GLY A 106 -48.04 -15.28 13.57
N VAL A 107 -48.74 -14.67 14.53
CA VAL A 107 -50.11 -14.11 14.57
C VAL A 107 -50.28 -13.19 15.82
N ASN A 108 -51.07 -12.11 15.71
CA ASN A 108 -51.69 -11.28 16.79
C ASN A 108 -50.87 -10.46 17.84
N LYS A 109 -51.16 -9.14 17.86
CA LYS A 109 -51.51 -8.27 19.02
C LYS A 109 -50.38 -7.86 20.01
N SER A 110 -50.41 -6.68 20.67
CA SER A 110 -51.45 -5.62 20.74
C SER A 110 -50.94 -4.24 21.25
N LYS A 111 -51.69 -3.17 20.90
CA LYS A 111 -51.78 -1.83 21.57
C LYS A 111 -50.55 -0.89 21.44
N SER A 112 -50.70 0.44 21.34
CA SER A 112 -51.90 1.29 21.15
C SER A 112 -51.61 2.74 20.74
N LYS A 113 -52.54 3.37 19.98
CA LYS A 113 -52.76 4.83 19.78
C LYS A 113 -51.61 5.63 19.09
N GLY A 114 -51.87 6.60 18.21
CA GLY A 114 -53.14 7.06 17.61
C GLY A 114 -53.00 8.38 16.81
N SER A 115 -54.01 8.73 16.02
CA SER A 115 -54.09 9.91 15.12
C SER A 115 -53.15 9.86 13.89
N ARG A 116 -53.57 9.76 12.63
CA ARG A 116 -54.53 10.54 11.80
C ARG A 116 -54.06 11.96 11.42
N ARG A 117 -53.42 12.12 10.25
CA ARG A 117 -54.03 12.76 9.05
C ARG A 117 -53.09 12.74 7.83
N SER A 118 -53.70 12.71 6.65
CA SER A 118 -53.14 12.82 5.29
C SER A 118 -54.31 13.26 4.37
N PRO A 119 -54.17 13.51 3.05
CA PRO A 119 -52.99 13.75 2.19
C PRO A 119 -53.13 15.05 1.33
N VAL A 120 -52.20 15.29 0.36
CA VAL A 120 -52.36 15.95 -0.98
C VAL A 120 -50.92 16.11 -1.56
N LYS A 121 -50.50 15.68 -2.75
CA LYS A 121 -50.95 15.73 -4.19
C LYS A 121 -50.31 16.90 -4.99
N GLY A 122 -49.75 16.60 -6.17
CA GLY A 122 -49.09 17.54 -7.12
C GLY A 122 -47.57 17.56 -6.95
N CYS A 123 -46.68 17.18 -7.90
CA CYS A 123 -46.66 17.14 -9.38
C CYS A 123 -46.45 18.52 -10.04
N GLY A 124 -45.35 18.69 -10.79
CA GLY A 124 -45.03 19.92 -11.53
C GLY A 124 -43.59 19.97 -12.07
N VAL A 125 -43.44 19.90 -13.41
CA VAL A 125 -42.15 20.00 -14.13
C VAL A 125 -41.70 21.46 -14.26
N GLY A 126 -40.39 21.72 -14.25
CA GLY A 126 -39.82 23.03 -14.60
C GLY A 126 -38.36 22.94 -15.04
N SER A 127 -38.05 23.34 -16.27
CA SER A 127 -36.69 23.38 -16.82
C SER A 127 -36.24 24.82 -17.04
N PHE A 128 -35.02 25.15 -16.62
CA PHE A 128 -34.36 26.40 -17.02
C PHE A 128 -32.86 26.18 -17.29
N ARG A 129 -32.43 26.59 -18.49
CA ARG A 129 -31.02 26.89 -18.76
C ARG A 129 -30.70 28.30 -18.26
N SER A 130 -29.58 28.47 -17.59
CA SER A 130 -28.78 29.69 -17.71
C SER A 130 -27.34 29.39 -17.35
N GLY A 131 -26.40 29.82 -18.19
CA GLY A 131 -24.98 29.82 -17.83
C GLY A 131 -24.63 31.14 -17.13
N ARG A 132 -23.83 31.08 -16.07
CA ARG A 132 -23.12 32.23 -15.54
C ARG A 132 -21.69 31.85 -15.19
N SER A 133 -20.75 32.71 -15.60
CA SER A 133 -19.40 32.71 -15.05
C SER A 133 -19.49 32.99 -13.55
N LEU A 134 -18.81 32.19 -12.74
CA LEU A 134 -18.62 32.45 -11.32
C LEU A 134 -17.20 32.94 -11.11
N GLN A 135 -17.08 34.21 -10.71
CA GLN A 135 -15.87 34.72 -10.11
C GLN A 135 -15.65 33.97 -8.79
N VAL A 136 -14.42 33.50 -8.55
CA VAL A 136 -14.07 32.85 -7.29
C VAL A 136 -14.04 33.92 -6.19
N ALA A 137 -15.07 33.94 -5.35
CA ALA A 137 -15.03 34.66 -4.10
C ALA A 137 -14.06 33.94 -3.14
N GLN A 138 -13.09 34.68 -2.61
CA GLN A 138 -12.04 34.12 -1.76
C GLN A 138 -12.54 34.05 -0.31
N GLU A 139 -13.39 33.08 -0.01
CA GLU A 139 -13.88 32.82 1.36
C GLU A 139 -12.72 32.35 2.26
N GLN A 140 -12.36 33.19 3.23
CA GLN A 140 -11.42 32.84 4.29
C GLN A 140 -12.11 31.89 5.28
N LEU A 141 -11.55 30.69 5.48
CA LEU A 141 -12.10 29.73 6.45
C LEU A 141 -11.69 30.11 7.87
N ASP A 142 -12.63 30.70 8.60
CA ASP A 142 -12.45 31.19 9.97
C ASP A 142 -12.43 30.03 10.99
N ILE A 143 -11.30 29.30 11.06
CA ILE A 143 -11.08 28.18 12.01
C ILE A 143 -10.84 28.73 13.42
N ARG A 144 -11.87 29.36 14.00
CA ARG A 144 -11.76 30.07 15.28
C ARG A 144 -12.79 29.66 16.34
N ASN A 145 -13.29 28.42 16.29
CA ASN A 145 -14.12 27.88 17.37
C ASN A 145 -13.95 26.36 17.64
N ARG A 146 -12.76 25.97 18.11
CA ARG A 146 -12.61 24.73 18.92
C ARG A 146 -11.59 24.79 20.07
N ARG A 147 -11.16 26.00 20.47
CA ARG A 147 -10.40 26.22 21.72
C ARG A 147 -11.32 26.14 22.94
N ASN A 148 -11.74 24.93 23.33
CA ASN A 148 -12.21 24.60 24.67
C ASN A 148 -12.49 23.09 24.82
N THR A 149 -11.45 22.30 25.13
CA THR A 149 -11.42 21.21 26.14
C THR A 149 -10.09 20.47 26.02
N ILE A 150 -9.09 20.97 26.73
CA ILE A 150 -8.01 20.24 27.43
C ILE A 150 -7.32 21.34 28.25
N LYS A 151 -7.53 21.32 29.56
CA LYS A 151 -6.70 22.04 30.53
C LYS A 151 -5.93 20.98 31.30
N ASN A 152 -4.70 20.72 30.90
CA ASN A 152 -3.70 20.09 31.76
C ASN A 152 -2.59 21.12 31.97
N SER A 153 -2.31 21.42 33.23
CA SER A 153 -1.27 22.33 33.64
C SER A 153 0.10 21.66 33.53
N PHE A 154 0.97 22.23 32.69
CA PHE A 154 2.41 22.15 32.88
C PHE A 154 2.94 23.59 32.90
N ASP A 155 3.82 23.89 33.84
CA ASP A 155 4.14 25.27 34.22
C ASP A 155 5.21 25.89 33.30
N ASP A 156 5.05 27.18 33.01
CA ASP A 156 5.75 27.87 31.90
C ASP A 156 7.07 28.54 32.38
N THR A 157 7.79 27.84 33.25
CA THR A 157 8.74 28.42 34.22
C THR A 157 10.17 27.86 34.14
N TYR A 158 10.70 27.66 32.93
CA TYR A 158 12.08 27.14 32.78
C TYR A 158 13.02 27.87 31.80
N TYR A 159 12.82 29.16 31.51
CA TYR A 159 13.85 29.99 30.87
C TYR A 159 13.88 31.44 31.37
N ASN A 160 14.44 31.66 32.57
CA ASN A 160 15.11 32.91 32.94
C ASN A 160 15.93 32.76 34.25
N SER A 161 17.22 32.45 34.14
CA SER A 161 18.21 32.89 35.13
C SER A 161 19.52 33.25 34.42
N LYS A 162 20.02 34.46 34.67
CA LYS A 162 21.30 34.96 34.15
C LYS A 162 22.34 34.95 35.26
N ASP A 163 22.88 33.78 35.58
CA ASP A 163 24.01 33.68 36.50
C ASP A 163 25.32 34.05 35.79
N VAL A 164 25.71 35.32 35.92
CA VAL A 164 27.05 35.79 35.56
C VAL A 164 28.00 35.42 36.70
N ASN A 165 28.74 34.33 36.53
CA ASN A 165 29.86 34.00 37.41
C ASN A 165 31.18 33.94 36.65
N GLN A 166 32.23 34.48 37.27
CA GLN A 166 33.53 34.66 36.63
C GLN A 166 34.38 33.38 36.70
N ARG A 167 35.31 33.25 35.74
CA ARG A 167 36.32 32.16 35.61
C ARG A 167 35.80 30.78 35.18
N GLY A 168 35.78 30.58 33.87
CA GLY A 168 36.73 29.62 33.28
C GLY A 168 36.40 28.12 33.33
N LYS A 169 35.46 27.70 32.46
CA LYS A 169 35.48 26.46 31.66
C LYS A 169 35.12 25.11 32.34
N VAL A 170 34.39 24.29 31.56
CA VAL A 170 34.12 22.84 31.70
C VAL A 170 33.24 22.39 32.89
N ARG A 171 31.92 22.30 32.68
CA ARG A 171 31.04 21.41 33.48
C ARG A 171 29.67 21.01 32.88
N THR A 172 29.54 20.80 31.56
CA THR A 172 28.25 20.38 30.94
C THR A 172 28.19 18.94 30.41
N ARG A 173 29.32 18.35 29.95
CA ARG A 173 29.37 17.02 29.28
C ARG A 173 28.60 15.89 29.98
N ASN A 174 28.68 15.81 31.30
CA ASN A 174 28.12 14.69 32.05
C ASN A 174 26.57 14.60 32.05
N ALA A 175 25.84 15.62 31.57
CA ALA A 175 24.38 15.62 31.59
C ALA A 175 23.74 15.03 30.32
N THR A 176 24.41 15.16 29.16
CA THR A 176 23.97 14.59 27.88
C THR A 176 24.22 13.09 27.81
N GLU A 177 25.46 12.70 28.13
CA GLU A 177 25.98 11.32 28.12
C GLU A 177 25.12 10.37 28.99
N ASN A 178 24.48 10.86 30.05
CA ASN A 178 23.65 10.06 30.95
C ASN A 178 22.17 9.89 30.52
N ARG A 179 21.70 10.59 29.47
CA ARG A 179 20.28 10.54 29.05
C ARG A 179 20.05 9.84 27.71
N TYR A 180 21.03 9.91 26.82
CA TYR A 180 21.03 9.26 25.51
C TYR A 180 22.43 8.71 25.23
N GLN A 181 22.85 7.73 26.03
CA GLN A 181 24.24 7.29 26.09
C GLN A 181 24.70 6.69 24.76
N ARG A 182 23.97 5.71 24.20
CA ARG A 182 24.31 5.04 22.95
C ARG A 182 24.30 6.02 21.78
N LEU A 183 23.29 6.89 21.73
CA LEU A 183 23.20 7.96 20.74
C LEU A 183 24.41 8.92 20.81
N SER A 184 24.95 9.20 21.99
CA SER A 184 26.13 10.05 22.19
C SER A 184 27.47 9.35 21.93
N GLU A 185 27.48 8.01 21.91
CA GLU A 185 28.64 7.20 21.53
C GLU A 185 28.77 7.10 19.99
N GLU A 186 27.63 7.12 19.27
CA GLU A 186 27.58 7.03 17.80
C GLU A 186 27.58 8.39 17.07
N ILE A 187 26.96 9.44 17.64
CA ILE A 187 26.70 10.73 16.97
C ILE A 187 27.20 11.92 17.81
N GLU A 188 27.77 12.94 17.16
CA GLU A 188 28.08 14.23 17.78
C GLU A 188 26.80 14.99 18.17
N LEU A 189 26.27 14.69 19.37
CA LEU A 189 25.02 15.22 19.90
C LEU A 189 25.17 16.65 20.47
N ASP A 190 24.40 17.60 19.92
CA ASP A 190 24.29 18.96 20.47
C ASP A 190 23.27 19.00 21.62
N GLU A 191 23.61 19.63 22.75
CA GLU A 191 22.73 19.86 23.90
C GLU A 191 21.38 20.49 23.49
N LYS A 192 21.37 21.27 22.40
CA LYS A 192 20.17 21.91 21.82
C LYS A 192 19.14 20.93 21.25
N TRP A 193 19.53 19.71 20.90
CA TRP A 193 18.59 18.72 20.33
C TRP A 193 17.81 17.98 21.41
N LEU A 194 18.29 17.95 22.67
CA LEU A 194 17.65 17.23 23.78
C LEU A 194 16.14 17.53 23.94
N PRO A 195 15.66 18.79 23.88
CA PRO A 195 14.22 19.07 24.01
C PRO A 195 13.38 18.51 22.87
N LEU A 196 13.96 18.39 21.66
CA LEU A 196 13.31 17.73 20.53
C LEU A 196 13.26 16.22 20.77
N LEU A 197 14.38 15.60 21.15
CA LEU A 197 14.45 14.15 21.42
C LEU A 197 13.48 13.75 22.55
N ASP A 198 13.43 14.52 23.64
CA ASP A 198 12.50 14.33 24.75
C ASP A 198 11.04 14.35 24.28
N TYR A 199 10.69 15.31 23.43
CA TYR A 199 9.36 15.43 22.86
C TYR A 199 9.04 14.26 21.90
N LEU A 200 9.98 13.86 21.03
CA LEU A 200 9.80 12.76 20.11
C LEU A 200 9.71 11.40 20.83
N SER A 201 10.40 11.20 21.95
CA SER A 201 10.26 10.02 22.82
C SER A 201 8.82 9.85 23.34
N THR A 202 8.01 10.90 23.46
CA THR A 202 6.57 10.79 23.82
C THR A 202 5.73 10.07 22.76
N PHE A 203 6.25 9.92 21.53
CA PHE A 203 5.65 9.10 20.45
C PHE A 203 6.22 7.67 20.40
N GLY A 204 7.02 7.26 21.40
CA GLY A 204 7.60 5.92 21.48
C GLY A 204 8.87 5.72 20.63
N LEU A 205 9.60 6.80 20.33
CA LEU A 205 10.96 6.74 19.79
C LEU A 205 11.98 6.37 20.89
N LYS A 206 13.11 5.81 20.46
CA LYS A 206 14.24 5.32 21.27
C LYS A 206 15.54 5.83 20.63
N GLU A 207 16.69 5.64 21.28
CA GLU A 207 18.00 6.01 20.74
C GLU A 207 18.30 5.42 19.35
N SER A 208 18.05 4.13 19.12
CA SER A 208 18.19 3.49 17.80
C SER A 208 17.34 4.15 16.71
N HIS A 209 16.11 4.57 17.05
CA HIS A 209 15.25 5.32 16.13
C HIS A 209 15.81 6.72 15.79
N PHE A 210 16.53 7.36 16.72
CA PHE A 210 17.19 8.64 16.46
C PHE A 210 18.45 8.49 15.61
N ILE A 211 19.21 7.40 15.77
CA ILE A 211 20.32 7.03 14.87
C ILE A 211 19.78 6.84 13.44
N GLN A 212 18.75 6.01 13.25
CA GLN A 212 18.09 5.81 11.95
C GLN A 212 17.57 7.12 11.32
N MET A 213 17.00 8.03 12.14
CA MET A 213 16.58 9.36 11.66
C MET A 213 17.77 10.24 11.25
N TYR A 214 18.89 10.19 11.97
CA TYR A 214 20.11 10.94 11.67
C TYR A 214 20.75 10.44 10.36
N GLU A 215 20.92 9.14 10.19
CA GLU A 215 21.47 8.53 8.97
C GLU A 215 20.61 8.84 7.74
N ARG A 216 19.28 8.72 7.86
CA ARG A 216 18.35 9.02 6.76
C ARG A 216 18.24 10.52 6.46
N HIS A 217 18.15 11.38 7.49
CA HIS A 217 18.04 12.83 7.32
C HIS A 217 18.43 13.65 8.56
N MET A 218 19.74 13.75 8.82
CA MET A 218 20.36 14.52 9.91
C MET A 218 19.75 15.91 10.22
N PRO A 219 19.36 16.76 9.25
CA PRO A 219 18.74 18.05 9.55
C PRO A 219 17.43 17.97 10.34
N SER A 220 16.70 16.84 10.24
CA SER A 220 15.43 16.63 10.96
C SER A 220 15.55 16.69 12.50
N LEU A 221 16.74 16.40 13.04
CA LEU A 221 17.02 16.46 14.48
C LEU A 221 17.52 17.85 14.94
N GLN A 222 17.81 18.77 14.01
CA GLN A 222 18.29 20.12 14.32
C GLN A 222 17.16 21.14 14.54
N ILE A 223 15.90 20.68 14.54
CA ILE A 223 14.70 21.51 14.46
C ILE A 223 14.26 21.93 15.86
N ASN A 224 13.81 23.18 15.99
CA ASN A 224 13.23 23.67 17.23
C ASN A 224 12.01 22.83 17.63
N VAL A 225 12.02 22.30 18.85
CA VAL A 225 10.93 21.51 19.45
C VAL A 225 9.55 22.16 19.30
N CYS A 226 9.45 23.49 19.37
CA CYS A 226 8.18 24.20 19.17
C CYS A 226 7.62 24.02 17.74
N SER A 227 8.49 24.12 16.74
CA SER A 227 8.11 23.95 15.32
C SER A 227 7.95 22.48 14.93
N ALA A 228 8.62 21.55 15.63
CA ALA A 228 8.33 20.12 15.49
C ALA A 228 6.95 19.78 16.10
N ARG A 229 6.63 20.35 17.27
CA ARG A 229 5.33 20.21 17.93
C ARG A 229 4.18 20.72 17.08
N GLU A 230 4.28 21.96 16.58
CA GLU A 230 3.31 22.57 15.67
C GLU A 230 2.95 21.64 14.48
N ARG A 231 3.97 21.09 13.81
CA ARG A 231 3.78 20.19 12.67
C ARG A 231 3.13 18.85 13.08
N LEU A 232 3.57 18.24 14.18
CA LEU A 232 2.98 16.98 14.65
C LEU A 232 1.55 17.17 15.16
N GLU A 233 1.25 18.27 15.87
CA GLU A 233 -0.11 18.63 16.30
C GLU A 233 -1.03 18.87 15.09
N TYR A 234 -0.53 19.52 14.03
CA TYR A 234 -1.25 19.65 12.76
C TYR A 234 -1.57 18.28 12.15
N LEU A 235 -0.58 17.39 12.02
CA LEU A 235 -0.77 16.04 11.46
C LEU A 235 -1.80 15.21 12.26
N LEU A 236 -1.74 15.28 13.59
CA LEU A 236 -2.75 14.66 14.46
C LEU A 236 -4.15 15.28 14.24
N SER A 237 -4.25 16.59 14.04
CA SER A 237 -5.52 17.30 13.83
C SER A 237 -6.22 16.89 12.51
N VAL A 238 -5.47 16.56 11.46
CA VAL A 238 -5.99 16.01 10.19
C VAL A 238 -6.18 14.49 10.21
N GLY A 239 -6.10 13.87 11.39
CA GLY A 239 -6.49 12.49 11.64
C GLY A 239 -5.38 11.45 11.56
N VAL A 240 -4.10 11.85 11.52
CA VAL A 240 -2.99 10.90 11.77
C VAL A 240 -3.13 10.38 13.20
N LYS A 241 -3.00 9.06 13.41
CA LYS A 241 -3.10 8.46 14.74
C LYS A 241 -1.76 8.54 15.45
N GLN A 242 -1.75 8.79 16.76
CA GLN A 242 -0.54 8.83 17.61
C GLN A 242 0.42 7.65 17.36
N ARG A 243 -0.13 6.42 17.25
CA ARG A 243 0.62 5.18 17.01
C ARG A 243 1.40 5.16 15.68
N ASP A 244 0.93 5.93 14.69
CA ASP A 244 1.46 5.91 13.33
C ASP A 244 2.53 7.00 13.12
N VAL A 245 2.64 7.98 14.04
CA VAL A 245 3.65 9.06 14.01
C VAL A 245 5.09 8.53 14.04
N ARG A 246 5.39 7.52 14.88
CA ARG A 246 6.72 6.89 14.89
C ARG A 246 7.11 6.33 13.52
N ARG A 247 6.19 5.62 12.86
CA ARG A 247 6.42 5.05 11.51
C ARG A 247 6.61 6.16 10.47
N ILE A 248 5.83 7.24 10.55
CA ILE A 248 5.97 8.41 9.68
C ILE A 248 7.36 9.03 9.81
N LEU A 249 7.83 9.28 11.03
CA LEU A 249 9.13 9.91 11.30
C LEU A 249 10.30 9.04 10.83
N LEU A 250 10.25 7.72 11.04
CA LEU A 250 11.28 6.81 10.56
C LEU A 250 11.29 6.70 9.02
N ARG A 251 10.12 6.71 8.37
CA ARG A 251 10.01 6.64 6.90
C ARG A 251 10.37 7.96 6.21
N GLN A 252 10.05 9.10 6.81
CA GLN A 252 10.31 10.43 6.24
C GLN A 252 10.65 11.46 7.36
N PRO A 253 11.88 11.48 7.92
CA PRO A 253 12.23 12.40 9.01
C PRO A 253 12.08 13.87 8.61
N GLN A 254 12.32 14.18 7.33
CA GLN A 254 12.18 15.51 6.72
C GLN A 254 10.74 16.08 6.80
N ILE A 255 9.72 15.27 7.14
CA ILE A 255 8.37 15.80 7.38
C ILE A 255 8.33 16.85 8.52
N LEU A 256 9.32 16.81 9.43
CA LEU A 256 9.52 17.82 10.48
C LEU A 256 10.06 19.16 9.95
N GLU A 257 10.47 19.28 8.69
CA GLU A 257 10.96 20.55 8.09
C GLU A 257 9.86 21.32 7.38
N TYR A 258 8.89 20.63 6.80
CA TYR A 258 7.79 21.23 6.04
C TYR A 258 6.89 22.08 6.95
N THR A 259 6.80 23.39 6.69
CA THR A 259 5.91 24.29 7.46
C THR A 259 4.45 23.94 7.24
N VAL A 260 3.61 24.14 8.26
CA VAL A 260 2.15 23.90 8.19
C VAL A 260 1.53 24.69 7.02
N GLU A 261 1.63 26.02 7.06
CA GLU A 261 1.00 26.94 6.09
C GLU A 261 1.43 26.66 4.63
N ASN A 262 2.73 26.68 4.34
CA ASN A 262 3.23 26.65 2.96
C ASN A 262 3.32 25.24 2.35
N ASN A 263 3.22 24.17 3.14
CA ASN A 263 3.37 22.80 2.64
C ASN A 263 2.30 21.85 3.16
N LEU A 264 2.18 21.63 4.47
CA LEU A 264 1.31 20.56 4.98
C LEU A 264 -0.17 20.83 4.66
N GLU A 265 -0.64 22.08 4.83
CA GLU A 265 -1.99 22.49 4.49
C GLU A 265 -2.27 22.42 2.98
N SER A 266 -1.32 22.85 2.15
CA SER A 266 -1.49 22.82 0.69
C SER A 266 -1.63 21.39 0.13
N HIS A 267 -0.94 20.42 0.73
CA HIS A 267 -1.06 18.99 0.40
C HIS A 267 -2.37 18.39 0.92
N VAL A 268 -2.81 18.75 2.13
CA VAL A 268 -4.10 18.30 2.67
C VAL A 268 -5.27 18.85 1.84
N ALA A 269 -5.22 20.14 1.48
CA ALA A 269 -6.20 20.77 0.59
C ALA A 269 -6.20 20.12 -0.81
N PHE A 270 -5.03 19.79 -1.35
CA PHE A 270 -4.91 19.03 -2.60
C PHE A 270 -5.58 17.65 -2.49
N LEU A 271 -5.30 16.85 -1.46
CA LEU A 271 -5.94 15.54 -1.27
C LEU A 271 -7.48 15.67 -1.16
N ILE A 272 -7.98 16.65 -0.41
CA ILE A 272 -9.43 16.92 -0.31
C ILE A 272 -10.01 17.27 -1.69
N SER A 273 -9.29 18.04 -2.52
CA SER A 273 -9.72 18.40 -3.88
C SER A 273 -9.88 17.20 -4.83
N LEU A 274 -9.23 16.06 -4.53
CA LEU A 274 -9.41 14.79 -5.26
C LEU A 274 -10.68 14.02 -4.84
N GLY A 275 -11.55 14.62 -4.00
CA GLY A 275 -12.76 13.98 -3.49
C GLY A 275 -12.52 13.00 -2.34
N ILE A 276 -11.40 13.14 -1.62
CA ILE A 276 -11.03 12.25 -0.51
C ILE A 276 -11.69 12.74 0.79
N PRO A 277 -12.44 11.89 1.53
CA PRO A 277 -13.04 12.29 2.80
C PRO A 277 -11.97 12.63 3.87
N ASN A 278 -12.20 13.69 4.65
CA ASN A 278 -11.29 14.13 5.73
C ASN A 278 -10.93 12.98 6.70
N SER A 279 -11.85 12.06 6.97
CA SER A 279 -11.66 10.87 7.82
C SER A 279 -10.64 9.85 7.27
N LYS A 280 -10.15 10.03 6.04
CA LYS A 280 -9.15 9.17 5.38
C LYS A 280 -7.82 9.88 5.11
N ILE A 281 -7.74 11.20 5.26
CA ILE A 281 -6.51 11.99 5.03
C ILE A 281 -5.36 11.50 5.91
N GLY A 282 -5.58 11.34 7.22
CA GLY A 282 -4.56 10.81 8.13
C GLY A 282 -4.10 9.37 7.82
N GLN A 283 -4.96 8.52 7.25
CA GLN A 283 -4.57 7.18 6.80
C GLN A 283 -3.65 7.26 5.57
N ILE A 284 -3.92 8.16 4.64
CA ILE A 284 -3.11 8.42 3.43
C ILE A 284 -1.74 8.98 3.81
N ILE A 285 -1.71 9.96 4.73
CA ILE A 285 -0.46 10.54 5.26
C ILE A 285 0.40 9.47 5.94
N ALA A 286 -0.19 8.62 6.78
CA ALA A 286 0.53 7.52 7.43
C ALA A 286 1.04 6.47 6.44
N ALA A 287 0.36 6.30 5.30
CA ALA A 287 0.75 5.36 4.25
C ALA A 287 1.82 5.91 3.29
N THR A 288 1.87 7.22 3.05
CA THR A 288 2.85 7.83 2.12
C THR A 288 3.26 9.22 2.62
N PRO A 289 4.07 9.31 3.68
CA PRO A 289 4.53 10.59 4.23
C PRO A 289 5.53 11.31 3.30
N SER A 290 6.12 10.60 2.35
CA SER A 290 6.94 11.18 1.27
C SER A 290 6.14 12.06 0.29
N LEU A 291 4.80 12.07 0.36
CA LEU A 291 3.93 12.92 -0.46
C LEU A 291 4.30 14.41 -0.34
N PHE A 292 4.59 14.88 0.87
CA PHE A 292 4.91 16.28 1.17
C PHE A 292 6.26 16.76 0.57
N SER A 293 7.09 15.83 0.09
CA SER A 293 8.37 16.09 -0.59
C SER A 293 8.19 16.48 -2.07
N TYR A 294 6.99 16.31 -2.63
CA TYR A 294 6.68 16.61 -4.03
C TYR A 294 6.00 17.96 -4.17
N SER A 295 6.03 18.54 -5.38
CA SER A 295 5.29 19.78 -5.64
C SER A 295 3.83 19.49 -5.97
N VAL A 296 2.88 20.09 -5.26
CA VAL A 296 1.44 20.01 -5.60
C VAL A 296 1.22 20.43 -7.07
N GLU A 297 1.76 21.58 -7.48
CA GLU A 297 1.59 22.10 -8.85
C GLU A 297 2.45 21.38 -9.89
N ASN A 298 3.74 21.13 -9.59
CA ASN A 298 4.71 20.67 -10.59
C ASN A 298 4.92 19.14 -10.59
N SER A 299 4.25 18.39 -9.71
CA SER A 299 4.38 16.93 -9.64
C SER A 299 3.02 16.26 -9.43
N LEU A 300 2.32 16.54 -8.34
CA LEU A 300 1.13 15.78 -7.94
C LEU A 300 -0.07 16.04 -8.88
N LYS A 301 -0.34 17.30 -9.25
CA LYS A 301 -1.35 17.64 -10.27
C LYS A 301 -1.04 17.05 -11.66
N PRO A 302 0.19 17.12 -12.19
CA PRO A 302 0.58 16.37 -13.39
C PRO A 302 0.33 14.85 -13.31
N THR A 303 0.66 14.19 -12.19
CA THR A 303 0.37 12.75 -12.00
C THR A 303 -1.13 12.47 -11.99
N VAL A 304 -1.93 13.31 -11.30
CA VAL A 304 -3.40 13.23 -11.33
C VAL A 304 -3.96 13.41 -12.75
N ARG A 305 -3.45 14.39 -13.50
CA ARG A 305 -3.86 14.62 -14.88
C ARG A 305 -3.56 13.40 -15.77
N TYR A 306 -2.38 12.81 -15.63
CA TYR A 306 -2.01 11.56 -16.33
C TYR A 306 -2.95 10.39 -15.99
N LEU A 307 -3.34 10.24 -14.72
CA LEU A 307 -4.30 9.22 -14.29
C LEU A 307 -5.69 9.41 -14.92
N VAL A 308 -6.14 10.65 -15.12
CA VAL A 308 -7.44 10.95 -15.74
C VAL A 308 -7.38 10.86 -17.27
N GLU A 309 -6.39 11.48 -17.91
CA GLU A 309 -6.30 11.61 -19.37
C GLU A 309 -5.71 10.34 -20.03
N GLU A 310 -4.49 9.95 -19.67
CA GLU A 310 -3.73 8.88 -20.32
C GLU A 310 -4.12 7.48 -19.84
N VAL A 311 -4.37 7.32 -18.53
CA VAL A 311 -4.91 6.07 -17.96
C VAL A 311 -6.42 5.98 -18.18
N GLY A 312 -7.16 7.09 -18.15
CA GLY A 312 -8.62 7.10 -18.32
C GLY A 312 -9.42 6.79 -17.05
N ILE A 313 -8.83 7.01 -15.86
CA ILE A 313 -9.54 6.85 -14.58
C ILE A 313 -10.58 7.97 -14.45
N ASN A 314 -11.82 7.60 -14.13
CA ASN A 314 -12.88 8.58 -13.93
C ASN A 314 -12.59 9.45 -12.71
N GLU A 315 -12.70 10.77 -12.84
CA GLU A 315 -12.48 11.75 -11.75
C GLU A 315 -13.23 11.37 -10.46
N LYS A 316 -14.48 10.88 -10.58
CA LYS A 316 -15.31 10.46 -9.43
C LYS A 316 -14.77 9.23 -8.70
N SER A 317 -13.91 8.44 -9.35
CA SER A 317 -13.21 7.30 -8.75
C SER A 317 -11.79 7.62 -8.30
N LEU A 318 -11.21 8.76 -8.71
CA LEU A 318 -9.84 9.14 -8.38
C LEU A 318 -9.58 9.16 -6.87
N GLY A 319 -10.49 9.76 -6.10
CA GLY A 319 -10.40 9.79 -4.64
C GLY A 319 -10.38 8.39 -4.00
N LYS A 320 -11.08 7.39 -4.56
CA LYS A 320 -11.01 5.98 -4.08
C LYS A 320 -9.70 5.32 -4.55
N VAL A 321 -9.25 5.57 -5.78
CA VAL A 321 -7.96 5.08 -6.30
C VAL A 321 -6.79 5.54 -5.43
N VAL A 322 -6.73 6.83 -5.07
CA VAL A 322 -5.70 7.38 -4.17
C VAL A 322 -5.84 6.83 -2.74
N GLN A 323 -7.06 6.55 -2.25
CA GLN A 323 -7.23 5.85 -0.97
C GLN A 323 -6.75 4.40 -1.00
N LEU A 324 -6.85 3.70 -2.13
CA LEU A 324 -6.41 2.30 -2.30
C LEU A 324 -4.91 2.16 -2.56
N SER A 325 -4.26 3.18 -3.13
CA SER A 325 -2.80 3.24 -3.27
C SER A 325 -2.31 4.69 -3.32
N PRO A 326 -2.03 5.33 -2.17
CA PRO A 326 -1.47 6.69 -2.11
C PRO A 326 -0.17 6.86 -2.89
N GLN A 327 0.60 5.76 -2.99
CA GLN A 327 1.85 5.64 -3.72
C GLN A 327 1.73 6.03 -5.20
N VAL A 328 0.54 5.88 -5.81
CA VAL A 328 0.28 6.22 -7.21
C VAL A 328 0.52 7.70 -7.53
N LEU A 329 0.56 8.57 -6.51
CA LEU A 329 0.85 10.00 -6.66
C LEU A 329 2.35 10.32 -6.67
N VAL A 330 3.19 9.47 -6.09
CA VAL A 330 4.63 9.72 -5.86
C VAL A 330 5.55 8.78 -6.65
N GLN A 331 5.06 7.63 -7.12
CA GLN A 331 5.83 6.72 -7.98
C GLN A 331 5.71 7.10 -9.46
N ARG A 332 6.74 6.78 -10.26
CA ARG A 332 6.75 7.06 -11.70
C ARG A 332 5.92 6.03 -12.46
N ILE A 333 4.71 6.43 -12.85
CA ILE A 333 3.73 5.62 -13.60
C ILE A 333 3.66 5.93 -15.10
N ASP A 334 4.35 6.98 -15.54
CA ASP A 334 4.31 7.58 -16.88
C ASP A 334 4.69 6.61 -18.03
N ILE A 335 5.75 5.83 -17.83
CA ILE A 335 6.18 4.75 -18.75
C ILE A 335 5.47 3.42 -18.42
N SER A 336 4.85 3.33 -17.22
CA SER A 336 4.41 2.07 -16.62
C SER A 336 3.08 1.55 -17.20
N TRP A 337 2.13 2.45 -17.43
CA TRP A 337 0.76 2.11 -17.85
C TRP A 337 0.69 1.53 -19.26
N ASN A 338 1.19 2.26 -20.26
CA ASN A 338 1.05 1.88 -21.67
C ASN A 338 1.65 0.49 -21.95
N THR A 339 2.82 0.21 -21.37
CA THR A 339 3.51 -1.09 -21.47
C THR A 339 2.65 -2.23 -20.90
N ARG A 340 2.04 -2.03 -19.72
CA ARG A 340 1.16 -3.04 -19.07
C ARG A 340 -0.18 -3.20 -19.78
N CYS A 341 -0.78 -2.11 -20.26
CA CYS A 341 -2.03 -2.17 -21.03
C CYS A 341 -1.83 -2.91 -22.36
N ILE A 342 -0.73 -2.64 -23.08
CA ILE A 342 -0.38 -3.36 -24.32
C ILE A 342 -0.10 -4.84 -24.03
N PHE A 343 0.62 -5.16 -22.95
CA PHE A 343 0.88 -6.53 -22.52
C PHE A 343 -0.42 -7.30 -22.23
N LEU A 344 -1.30 -6.78 -21.37
CA LEU A 344 -2.57 -7.43 -21.02
C LEU A 344 -3.51 -7.55 -22.23
N SER A 345 -3.48 -6.57 -23.15
CA SER A 345 -4.25 -6.63 -24.39
C SER A 345 -3.75 -7.74 -25.32
N LYS A 346 -2.43 -7.93 -25.45
CA LYS A 346 -1.83 -9.01 -26.25
C LYS A 346 -2.00 -10.39 -25.62
N GLU A 347 -1.69 -10.56 -24.33
CA GLU A 347 -1.73 -11.86 -23.65
C GLU A 347 -3.15 -12.40 -23.45
N LEU A 348 -4.11 -11.52 -23.12
CA LEU A 348 -5.45 -11.93 -22.70
C LEU A 348 -6.58 -11.45 -23.61
N GLY A 349 -6.28 -10.68 -24.65
CA GLY A 349 -7.29 -9.99 -25.46
C GLY A 349 -8.02 -8.90 -24.68
N ALA A 350 -7.40 -8.35 -23.62
CA ALA A 350 -8.04 -7.37 -22.74
C ALA A 350 -8.34 -6.05 -23.48
N PRO A 351 -9.60 -5.58 -23.51
CA PRO A 351 -9.94 -4.22 -23.93
C PRO A 351 -9.37 -3.19 -22.96
N ARG A 352 -8.94 -2.01 -23.45
CA ARG A 352 -8.40 -0.92 -22.60
C ARG A 352 -9.32 -0.63 -21.42
N ASP A 353 -10.62 -0.46 -21.64
CA ASP A 353 -11.61 -0.19 -20.61
C ASP A 353 -11.65 -1.23 -19.48
N ASP A 354 -11.35 -2.50 -19.77
CA ASP A 354 -11.29 -3.54 -18.75
C ASP A 354 -9.99 -3.47 -17.95
N VAL A 355 -8.87 -3.13 -18.59
CA VAL A 355 -7.61 -2.85 -17.87
C VAL A 355 -7.75 -1.59 -17.00
N VAL A 356 -8.47 -0.56 -17.47
CA VAL A 356 -8.81 0.63 -16.67
C VAL A 356 -9.66 0.25 -15.45
N LYS A 357 -10.70 -0.59 -15.61
CA LYS A 357 -11.49 -1.11 -14.47
C LYS A 357 -10.63 -1.89 -13.47
N MET A 358 -9.67 -2.67 -13.96
CA MET A 358 -8.71 -3.40 -13.13
C MET A 358 -7.80 -2.45 -12.33
N VAL A 359 -7.23 -1.41 -12.95
CA VAL A 359 -6.47 -0.37 -12.24
C VAL A 359 -7.34 0.41 -11.24
N THR A 360 -8.57 0.77 -11.60
CA THR A 360 -9.49 1.49 -10.71
C THR A 360 -9.88 0.67 -9.47
N LYS A 361 -9.97 -0.67 -9.58
CA LYS A 361 -10.19 -1.57 -8.44
C LYS A 361 -8.91 -1.93 -7.68
N HIS A 362 -7.74 -1.91 -8.33
CA HIS A 362 -6.46 -2.37 -7.78
C HIS A 362 -5.27 -1.58 -8.38
N PRO A 363 -5.01 -0.35 -7.89
CA PRO A 363 -4.06 0.56 -8.56
C PRO A 363 -2.61 0.06 -8.57
N GLN A 364 -2.24 -0.80 -7.63
CA GLN A 364 -0.95 -1.51 -7.56
C GLN A 364 -0.61 -2.29 -8.85
N LEU A 365 -1.61 -2.58 -9.69
CA LEU A 365 -1.41 -3.12 -11.05
C LEU A 365 -0.44 -2.26 -11.89
N LEU A 366 -0.39 -0.94 -11.67
CA LEU A 366 0.53 -0.02 -12.36
C LEU A 366 2.01 -0.24 -11.98
N HIS A 367 2.29 -0.92 -10.85
CA HIS A 367 3.63 -1.08 -10.30
C HIS A 367 4.23 -2.48 -10.59
N TYR A 368 3.42 -3.55 -10.66
CA TYR A 368 3.93 -4.93 -10.83
C TYR A 368 4.82 -5.11 -12.07
N SER A 369 5.94 -5.83 -11.92
CA SER A 369 6.75 -6.30 -13.06
C SER A 369 5.89 -7.12 -14.03
N ILE A 370 6.17 -7.01 -15.32
CA ILE A 370 5.50 -7.84 -16.33
C ILE A 370 6.01 -9.29 -16.22
N ASP A 371 7.32 -9.47 -16.19
CA ASP A 371 7.98 -10.77 -16.31
C ASP A 371 8.00 -11.55 -14.99
N ASP A 372 8.17 -10.88 -13.85
CA ASP A 372 8.20 -11.50 -12.50
C ASP A 372 6.84 -11.43 -11.79
N GLY A 373 6.02 -10.42 -12.13
CA GLY A 373 4.74 -10.14 -11.52
C GLY A 373 3.58 -10.77 -12.30
N LEU A 374 3.21 -10.14 -13.42
CA LEU A 374 1.98 -10.46 -14.15
C LEU A 374 2.03 -11.81 -14.88
N LEU A 375 3.07 -12.03 -15.68
CA LEU A 375 3.21 -13.19 -16.56
C LEU A 375 3.24 -14.53 -15.79
N PRO A 376 3.91 -14.66 -14.62
CA PRO A 376 3.90 -15.92 -13.86
C PRO A 376 2.53 -16.28 -13.30
N ARG A 377 1.73 -15.30 -12.83
CA ARG A 377 0.35 -15.56 -12.38
C ARG A 377 -0.57 -15.90 -13.55
N ILE A 378 -0.44 -15.24 -14.69
CA ILE A 378 -1.18 -15.58 -15.92
C ILE A 378 -0.82 -17.00 -16.40
N ASN A 379 0.47 -17.35 -16.43
CA ASN A 379 0.93 -18.68 -16.80
C ASN A 379 0.48 -19.77 -15.82
N PHE A 380 0.43 -19.50 -14.52
CA PHE A 380 -0.14 -20.43 -13.54
C PHE A 380 -1.62 -20.68 -13.80
N LEU A 381 -2.43 -19.63 -13.97
CA LEU A 381 -3.86 -19.76 -14.28
C LEU A 381 -4.08 -20.54 -15.60
N ARG A 382 -3.21 -20.33 -16.59
CA ARG A 382 -3.17 -21.09 -17.85
C ARG A 382 -2.80 -22.57 -17.63
N SER A 383 -1.82 -22.87 -16.76
CA SER A 383 -1.39 -24.25 -16.45
C SER A 383 -2.41 -25.07 -15.67
N ILE A 384 -3.28 -24.44 -14.86
CA ILE A 384 -4.44 -25.09 -14.24
C ILE A 384 -5.63 -25.23 -15.22
N GLY A 385 -5.42 -24.97 -16.51
CA GLY A 385 -6.41 -25.22 -17.56
C GLY A 385 -7.40 -24.08 -17.81
N MET A 386 -7.18 -22.87 -17.30
CA MET A 386 -8.01 -21.72 -17.68
C MET A 386 -7.64 -21.19 -19.07
N ARG A 387 -8.66 -20.90 -19.87
CA ARG A 387 -8.51 -20.19 -21.14
C ARG A 387 -8.31 -18.70 -20.87
N ASN A 388 -7.57 -17.99 -21.73
CA ASN A 388 -7.32 -16.54 -21.58
C ASN A 388 -8.61 -15.71 -21.38
N SER A 389 -9.72 -16.09 -22.03
CA SER A 389 -11.03 -15.45 -21.87
C SER A 389 -11.72 -15.69 -20.52
N ASP A 390 -11.34 -16.74 -19.78
CA ASP A 390 -11.81 -17.01 -18.43
C ASP A 390 -10.84 -16.43 -17.38
N ILE A 391 -9.53 -16.39 -17.68
CA ILE A 391 -8.53 -15.63 -16.91
C ILE A 391 -8.93 -14.14 -16.86
N LEU A 392 -9.27 -13.54 -18.01
CA LEU A 392 -9.69 -12.14 -18.08
C LEU A 392 -10.94 -11.85 -17.21
N LYS A 393 -11.89 -12.79 -17.11
CA LYS A 393 -13.06 -12.64 -16.22
C LYS A 393 -12.66 -12.63 -14.74
N VAL A 394 -11.74 -13.51 -14.34
CA VAL A 394 -11.20 -13.55 -12.98
C VAL A 394 -10.41 -12.27 -12.68
N LEU A 395 -9.54 -11.81 -13.57
CA LEU A 395 -8.76 -10.59 -13.35
C LEU A 395 -9.61 -9.31 -13.32
N ARG A 396 -10.69 -9.23 -14.10
CA ARG A 396 -11.66 -8.12 -14.06
C ARG A 396 -12.51 -8.07 -12.79
N SER A 397 -12.66 -9.19 -12.09
CA SER A 397 -13.49 -9.30 -10.89
C SER A 397 -12.66 -9.27 -9.60
N LEU A 398 -11.48 -9.88 -9.61
CA LEU A 398 -10.48 -9.88 -8.54
C LEU A 398 -9.07 -9.68 -9.12
N THR A 399 -8.71 -8.42 -9.41
CA THR A 399 -7.39 -8.06 -9.93
C THR A 399 -6.26 -8.40 -8.94
N GLN A 400 -6.57 -8.42 -7.64
CA GLN A 400 -5.66 -8.82 -6.55
C GLN A 400 -5.05 -10.22 -6.73
N VAL A 401 -5.62 -11.11 -7.54
CA VAL A 401 -4.98 -12.41 -7.88
C VAL A 401 -3.54 -12.25 -8.38
N LEU A 402 -3.22 -11.11 -9.03
CA LEU A 402 -1.89 -10.79 -9.53
C LEU A 402 -0.88 -10.44 -8.42
N SER A 403 -1.33 -10.08 -7.21
CA SER A 403 -0.47 -9.76 -6.07
C SER A 403 -0.10 -10.97 -5.22
N LEU A 404 -0.77 -12.11 -5.41
CA LEU A 404 -0.64 -13.26 -4.51
C LEU A 404 0.61 -14.09 -4.83
N SER A 405 1.21 -14.69 -3.79
CA SER A 405 2.29 -15.68 -3.95
C SER A 405 1.79 -16.90 -4.72
N LEU A 406 2.64 -17.41 -5.61
CA LEU A 406 2.37 -18.65 -6.34
C LEU A 406 2.43 -19.87 -5.43
N GLU A 407 3.48 -19.99 -4.62
CA GLU A 407 3.75 -21.18 -3.81
C GLU A 407 2.93 -21.22 -2.50
N ASP A 408 2.76 -20.08 -1.84
CA ASP A 408 2.13 -20.03 -0.50
C ASP A 408 0.61 -19.83 -0.56
N ASN A 409 0.11 -19.31 -1.68
CA ASN A 409 -1.26 -18.82 -1.78
C ASN A 409 -2.04 -19.45 -2.93
N LEU A 410 -1.61 -19.25 -4.19
CA LEU A 410 -2.36 -19.68 -5.36
C LEU A 410 -2.32 -21.21 -5.58
N LYS A 411 -1.14 -21.83 -5.55
CA LYS A 411 -0.99 -23.30 -5.67
C LYS A 411 -1.70 -24.06 -4.53
N PRO A 412 -1.56 -23.72 -3.24
CA PRO A 412 -2.22 -24.46 -2.16
C PRO A 412 -3.75 -24.34 -2.20
N LYS A 413 -4.29 -23.16 -2.58
CA LYS A 413 -5.73 -22.97 -2.79
C LYS A 413 -6.24 -23.79 -3.98
N TYR A 414 -5.52 -23.80 -5.10
CA TYR A 414 -5.86 -24.67 -6.24
C TYR A 414 -5.86 -26.16 -5.87
N THR A 415 -4.79 -26.65 -5.22
CA THR A 415 -4.70 -28.06 -4.77
C THR A 415 -5.85 -28.42 -3.83
N TYR A 416 -6.24 -27.52 -2.92
CA TYR A 416 -7.38 -27.73 -2.03
C TYR A 416 -8.74 -27.71 -2.77
N LEU A 417 -8.90 -26.85 -3.78
CA LEU A 417 -10.11 -26.78 -4.60
C LEU A 417 -10.39 -28.12 -5.32
N ILE A 418 -9.37 -28.73 -5.93
CA ILE A 418 -9.52 -29.97 -6.69
C ILE A 418 -9.58 -31.18 -5.76
N ASN A 419 -8.60 -31.32 -4.85
CA ASN A 419 -8.40 -32.57 -4.13
C ASN A 419 -9.31 -32.74 -2.90
N GLU A 420 -9.77 -31.63 -2.30
CA GLU A 420 -10.48 -31.64 -1.02
C GLU A 420 -11.89 -31.05 -1.10
N LEU A 421 -12.13 -30.10 -2.01
CA LEU A 421 -13.47 -29.55 -2.29
C LEU A 421 -14.14 -30.19 -3.53
N HIS A 422 -13.43 -31.06 -4.24
CA HIS A 422 -13.88 -31.79 -5.44
C HIS A 422 -14.58 -30.89 -6.47
N ASN A 423 -13.99 -29.70 -6.69
CA ASN A 423 -14.52 -28.68 -7.57
C ASN A 423 -13.76 -28.60 -8.91
N GLU A 424 -14.44 -28.11 -9.94
CA GLU A 424 -13.84 -27.76 -11.23
C GLU A 424 -13.16 -26.38 -11.19
N VAL A 425 -12.12 -26.18 -12.00
CA VAL A 425 -11.41 -24.90 -12.16
C VAL A 425 -12.34 -23.79 -12.64
N GLN A 426 -13.32 -24.13 -13.46
CA GLN A 426 -14.37 -23.25 -13.98
C GLN A 426 -15.22 -22.63 -12.86
N SER A 427 -15.21 -23.21 -11.65
CA SER A 427 -15.82 -22.62 -10.44
C SER A 427 -15.16 -21.29 -10.06
N LEU A 428 -13.86 -21.12 -10.30
CA LEU A 428 -13.13 -19.87 -10.02
C LEU A 428 -13.59 -18.72 -10.92
N THR A 429 -14.12 -19.01 -12.11
CA THR A 429 -14.72 -17.99 -12.99
C THR A 429 -16.07 -17.48 -12.45
N LYS A 430 -16.75 -18.26 -11.59
CA LYS A 430 -18.01 -17.89 -10.92
C LYS A 430 -17.78 -17.30 -9.53
N TYR A 431 -16.76 -17.78 -8.80
CA TYR A 431 -16.44 -17.39 -7.43
C TYR A 431 -14.94 -17.04 -7.27
N PRO A 432 -14.44 -16.01 -7.98
CA PRO A 432 -13.03 -15.62 -7.99
C PRO A 432 -12.51 -15.24 -6.60
N MET A 433 -13.39 -14.69 -5.74
CA MET A 433 -13.11 -14.37 -4.33
C MET A 433 -12.53 -15.54 -3.52
N TYR A 434 -12.75 -16.81 -3.93
CA TYR A 434 -12.08 -17.96 -3.32
C TYR A 434 -10.55 -17.80 -3.28
N LEU A 435 -9.96 -17.13 -4.27
CA LEU A 435 -8.52 -16.93 -4.35
C LEU A 435 -7.99 -15.88 -3.37
N SER A 436 -8.78 -14.91 -2.91
CA SER A 436 -8.32 -13.96 -1.86
C SER A 436 -8.49 -14.51 -0.44
N LEU A 437 -9.61 -15.18 -0.13
CA LEU A 437 -9.89 -15.68 1.23
C LEU A 437 -8.78 -16.58 1.82
N SER A 438 -8.50 -16.45 3.12
CA SER A 438 -7.47 -17.26 3.80
C SER A 438 -7.78 -18.76 3.78
N LEU A 439 -6.81 -19.56 3.33
CA LEU A 439 -6.94 -21.02 3.23
C LEU A 439 -7.09 -21.67 4.61
N ASP A 440 -6.22 -21.32 5.55
CA ASP A 440 -6.18 -21.92 6.89
C ASP A 440 -7.15 -21.27 7.88
N GLN A 441 -7.40 -19.97 7.78
CA GLN A 441 -8.28 -19.27 8.73
C GLN A 441 -9.77 -19.34 8.36
N ARG A 442 -10.12 -19.54 7.08
CA ARG A 442 -11.52 -19.40 6.61
C ARG A 442 -12.01 -20.59 5.76
N ILE A 443 -11.23 -21.04 4.77
CA ILE A 443 -11.65 -22.12 3.87
C ILE A 443 -11.60 -23.49 4.58
N ARG A 444 -10.44 -23.89 5.11
CA ARG A 444 -10.25 -25.17 5.80
C ARG A 444 -11.18 -25.35 7.01
N PRO A 445 -11.34 -24.36 7.93
CA PRO A 445 -12.21 -24.53 9.09
C PRO A 445 -13.68 -24.70 8.73
N ARG A 446 -14.24 -23.87 7.82
CA ARG A 446 -15.64 -23.99 7.39
C ARG A 446 -15.92 -25.32 6.66
N HIS A 447 -15.01 -25.76 5.79
CA HIS A 447 -15.14 -27.06 5.12
C HIS A 447 -15.12 -28.21 6.15
N ARG A 448 -14.07 -28.30 6.97
CA ARG A 448 -13.92 -29.38 7.96
C ARG A 448 -15.05 -29.38 9.00
N PHE A 449 -15.59 -28.23 9.36
CA PHE A 449 -16.74 -28.14 10.27
C PHE A 449 -18.00 -28.78 9.66
N LEU A 450 -18.34 -28.48 8.41
CA LEU A 450 -19.50 -29.11 7.74
C LEU A 450 -19.31 -30.60 7.51
N VAL A 451 -18.08 -31.06 7.24
CA VAL A 451 -17.76 -32.49 7.20
C VAL A 451 -18.00 -33.14 8.57
N SER A 452 -17.55 -32.51 9.66
CA SER A 452 -17.78 -33.03 11.02
C SER A 452 -19.27 -33.09 11.40
N LEU A 453 -20.07 -32.15 10.91
CA LEU A 453 -21.53 -32.11 11.08
C LEU A 453 -22.28 -33.04 10.11
N LYS A 454 -21.58 -33.74 9.20
CA LYS A 454 -22.15 -34.52 8.08
C LYS A 454 -23.10 -33.71 7.18
N LYS A 455 -22.86 -32.39 7.09
CA LYS A 455 -23.62 -31.41 6.26
C LYS A 455 -22.87 -30.95 5.01
N ALA A 456 -21.66 -31.47 4.76
CA ALA A 456 -20.97 -31.26 3.49
C ALA A 456 -21.80 -31.83 2.32
N PRO A 457 -21.90 -31.12 1.17
CA PRO A 457 -22.62 -31.61 0.00
C PRO A 457 -21.90 -32.81 -0.64
N LYS A 458 -22.66 -33.66 -1.35
CA LYS A 458 -22.14 -34.85 -2.05
C LYS A 458 -21.60 -34.57 -3.47
N GLY A 459 -21.51 -33.30 -3.86
CA GLY A 459 -21.03 -32.83 -5.15
C GLY A 459 -20.22 -31.55 -4.99
N PRO A 460 -19.95 -30.82 -6.09
CA PRO A 460 -19.12 -29.60 -6.10
C PRO A 460 -19.43 -28.66 -4.93
N PHE A 461 -18.43 -28.37 -4.10
CA PHE A 461 -18.60 -27.59 -2.88
C PHE A 461 -18.90 -26.11 -3.19
N PRO A 462 -20.00 -25.52 -2.66
CA PRO A 462 -20.43 -24.17 -3.02
C PRO A 462 -19.47 -23.11 -2.47
N LEU A 463 -18.60 -22.58 -3.32
CA LEU A 463 -17.57 -21.61 -2.93
C LEU A 463 -18.13 -20.31 -2.32
N SER A 464 -19.37 -19.94 -2.65
CA SER A 464 -20.11 -18.82 -2.05
C SER A 464 -20.26 -18.92 -0.53
N LEU A 465 -20.16 -20.11 0.06
CA LEU A 465 -20.26 -20.37 1.49
C LEU A 465 -19.08 -19.81 2.31
N PHE A 466 -17.91 -19.62 1.68
CA PHE A 466 -16.72 -19.07 2.35
C PHE A 466 -16.76 -17.54 2.49
N ILE A 467 -17.61 -16.85 1.72
CA ILE A 467 -17.63 -15.37 1.62
C ILE A 467 -18.32 -14.70 2.83
N PRO A 468 -19.52 -15.11 3.29
CA PRO A 468 -20.24 -14.41 4.38
C PRO A 468 -19.50 -14.40 5.72
N THR A 469 -20.03 -13.66 6.70
CA THR A 469 -19.57 -13.67 8.10
C THR A 469 -19.77 -15.03 8.77
N ASP A 470 -19.15 -15.26 9.92
CA ASP A 470 -19.25 -16.54 10.64
C ASP A 470 -20.67 -16.78 11.23
N GLU A 471 -21.42 -15.71 11.57
CA GLU A 471 -22.83 -15.79 11.98
C GLU A 471 -23.70 -16.26 10.82
N CYS A 472 -23.53 -15.65 9.66
CA CYS A 472 -24.28 -15.97 8.45
C CYS A 472 -23.97 -17.41 7.98
N PHE A 473 -22.69 -17.81 8.07
CA PHE A 473 -22.24 -19.18 7.84
C PHE A 473 -22.94 -20.18 8.79
N CYS A 474 -22.90 -19.91 10.09
CA CYS A 474 -23.46 -20.80 11.11
C CYS A 474 -24.98 -20.90 11.02
N GLN A 475 -25.68 -19.81 10.74
CA GLN A 475 -27.14 -19.78 10.63
C GLN A 475 -27.65 -20.49 9.38
N LYS A 476 -27.10 -20.18 8.19
CA LYS A 476 -27.66 -20.66 6.90
C LYS A 476 -27.17 -22.06 6.49
N TRP A 477 -25.96 -22.47 6.88
CA TRP A 477 -25.39 -23.75 6.44
C TRP A 477 -25.10 -24.73 7.59
N ALA A 478 -24.40 -24.30 8.64
CA ALA A 478 -24.07 -25.22 9.73
C ALA A 478 -25.30 -25.60 10.57
N GLY A 479 -26.24 -24.67 10.77
CA GLY A 479 -27.38 -24.82 11.69
C GLY A 479 -26.93 -24.98 13.14
N THR A 480 -25.94 -24.18 13.56
CA THR A 480 -25.33 -24.21 14.90
C THR A 480 -25.17 -22.79 15.46
N THR A 481 -24.85 -22.67 16.75
CA THR A 481 -24.35 -21.39 17.30
C THR A 481 -22.93 -21.10 16.77
N VAL A 482 -22.53 -19.83 16.82
CA VAL A 482 -21.22 -19.36 16.33
C VAL A 482 -20.09 -19.85 17.24
N ASP A 483 -20.31 -19.85 18.55
CA ASP A 483 -19.35 -20.33 19.56
C ASP A 483 -18.89 -21.78 19.31
N LYS A 484 -19.80 -22.65 18.85
CA LYS A 484 -19.47 -24.04 18.48
C LYS A 484 -18.53 -24.12 17.27
N TYR A 485 -18.69 -23.21 16.31
CA TYR A 485 -17.78 -23.09 15.18
C TYR A 485 -16.44 -22.45 15.58
N LEU A 486 -16.45 -21.39 16.38
CA LEU A 486 -15.24 -20.72 16.86
C LEU A 486 -14.37 -21.65 17.71
N ALA A 487 -14.97 -22.41 18.65
CA ALA A 487 -14.27 -23.42 19.43
C ALA A 487 -13.70 -24.55 18.54
N PHE A 488 -14.42 -24.95 17.49
CA PHE A 488 -13.92 -25.92 16.50
C PHE A 488 -12.73 -25.34 15.70
N ARG A 489 -12.85 -24.10 15.20
CA ARG A 489 -11.80 -23.38 14.46
C ARG A 489 -10.54 -23.24 15.30
N GLN A 490 -10.66 -22.78 16.55
CA GLN A 490 -9.54 -22.65 17.48
C GLN A 490 -8.85 -24.01 17.73
N LYS A 491 -9.62 -25.07 17.99
CA LYS A 491 -9.08 -26.42 18.19
C LYS A 491 -8.40 -27.00 16.94
N LEU A 492 -8.90 -26.69 15.74
CA LEU A 492 -8.27 -27.09 14.48
C LEU A 492 -6.93 -26.36 14.28
N LEU A 493 -6.93 -25.04 14.43
CA LEU A 493 -5.73 -24.20 14.27
C LEU A 493 -4.63 -24.58 15.27
N LEU A 494 -4.95 -24.81 16.54
CA LEU A 494 -3.99 -25.29 17.55
C LEU A 494 -3.38 -26.65 17.18
N LYS A 495 -4.18 -27.56 16.61
CA LYS A 495 -3.70 -28.89 16.20
C LYS A 495 -2.78 -28.82 14.97
N ASP A 496 -3.08 -27.95 14.01
CA ASP A 496 -2.23 -27.81 12.82
C ASP A 496 -1.01 -26.92 13.08
N PHE A 497 -1.05 -26.03 14.09
CA PHE A 497 0.11 -25.35 14.67
C PHE A 497 1.08 -26.33 15.32
N ALA A 498 0.61 -27.20 16.24
CA ALA A 498 1.46 -28.21 16.90
C ALA A 498 2.24 -29.06 15.88
N LYS A 499 1.54 -29.61 14.86
CA LYS A 499 2.15 -30.36 13.75
C LYS A 499 3.19 -29.59 12.94
N LYS A 500 3.15 -28.25 12.91
CA LYS A 500 4.13 -27.42 12.19
C LYS A 500 5.44 -27.32 12.99
N HIS A 501 5.36 -27.38 14.32
CA HIS A 501 6.53 -27.41 15.20
C HIS A 501 7.09 -28.83 15.36
N GLU A 502 6.26 -29.87 15.45
CA GLU A 502 6.63 -31.31 15.38
C GLU A 502 7.30 -31.74 14.04
N ARG A 503 7.58 -30.81 13.13
CA ARG A 503 8.23 -31.01 11.82
C ARG A 503 9.39 -30.03 11.58
N ARG A 504 9.80 -29.30 12.61
CA ARG A 504 10.86 -28.28 12.58
C ARG A 504 11.92 -28.48 13.67
N GLY A 505 11.73 -29.48 14.53
CA GLY A 505 12.77 -30.19 15.29
C GLY A 505 12.63 -31.69 15.01
#